data_AF-A0A7R9Z4W8-F1
#
_entry.id   AF-A0A7R9Z4W8-F1
#
_cell.length_a   1.000
_cell.length_b   1.000
_cell.length_c   1.000
_cell.angle_alpha   90.00
_cell.angle_beta   90.00
_cell.angle_gamma   90.00
#
_symmetry.space_group_name_H-M   'P 1'
#
loop_
_entity.id
_entity.type
_entity.pdbx_description
1 polymer ?
#
loop_
_entity_poly.entity_id
_entity_poly.type
_entity_poly.pdbx_seq_one_letter_code
_entity_poly.pdbx_strand_id
1 'polypeptide(L)'
;HGTWIVRTALPEARIISMDPNPPKSRLDGVEYLVGKDFVDFSKVDWEARGIDPDRTVVFLDDHQSAYKRAFLQNEHRFYRFLIDDNYGYLEGDAMSFKSVCEVERESLWTGKVLDDFGRIEAPMTWTKHMEQVAFLKKALVTYYEFPPTASSELTRQKRYDPRYTSAPIVTDPGFFEEHLAKYNRWHNWGELTSYFHFSYVEIDPAVIGEAPSFP
;
A
#
# COMPACT_ATOMS: atom_id res chain seq x y z
N HIS A 1 3.19 -9.76 6.06
CA HIS A 1 1.88 -10.12 6.68
C HIS A 1 0.74 -10.25 5.67
N GLY A 2 0.70 -9.39 4.63
CA GLY A 2 -0.35 -9.41 3.60
C GLY A 2 -0.64 -10.78 2.98
N THR A 3 0.38 -11.56 2.60
CA THR A 3 0.20 -12.88 1.96
C THR A 3 -0.62 -13.85 2.80
N TRP A 4 -0.44 -13.87 4.12
CA TRP A 4 -1.21 -14.73 5.03
C TRP A 4 -2.67 -14.28 5.15
N ILE A 5 -2.90 -12.96 5.22
CA ILE A 5 -4.25 -12.39 5.27
C ILE A 5 -5.01 -12.75 3.99
N VAL A 6 -4.38 -12.54 2.83
CA VAL A 6 -4.99 -12.86 1.53
C VAL A 6 -5.28 -14.35 1.41
N ARG A 7 -4.34 -15.24 1.74
CA ARG A 7 -4.58 -16.70 1.71
C ARG A 7 -5.68 -17.13 2.68
N THR A 8 -5.78 -16.51 3.85
CA THR A 8 -6.82 -16.82 4.83
C THR A 8 -8.21 -16.38 4.35
N ALA A 9 -8.30 -15.19 3.75
CA ALA A 9 -9.56 -14.65 3.23
C ALA A 9 -9.98 -15.28 1.90
N LEU A 10 -9.02 -15.66 1.05
CA LEU A 10 -9.21 -16.21 -0.28
C LEU A 10 -8.38 -17.50 -0.46
N PRO A 11 -8.82 -18.64 0.10
CA PRO A 11 -8.05 -19.89 0.12
C PRO A 11 -7.67 -20.43 -1.25
N GLU A 12 -8.47 -20.17 -2.28
CA GLU A 12 -8.28 -20.68 -3.64
C GLU A 12 -7.62 -19.67 -4.59
N ALA A 13 -7.31 -18.45 -4.12
CA ALA A 13 -6.72 -17.44 -4.99
C ALA A 13 -5.31 -17.88 -5.43
N ARG A 14 -4.96 -17.62 -6.70
CA ARG A 14 -3.57 -17.65 -7.15
C ARG A 14 -2.86 -16.44 -6.53
N ILE A 15 -1.81 -16.67 -5.75
CA ILE A 15 -1.05 -15.62 -5.08
C ILE A 15 0.40 -15.67 -5.56
N ILE A 16 0.90 -14.54 -6.04
CA ILE A 16 2.32 -14.30 -6.31
C ILE A 16 2.79 -13.27 -5.28
N SER A 17 3.63 -13.70 -4.34
CA SER A 17 4.23 -12.83 -3.32
C SER A 17 5.61 -12.38 -3.80
N MET A 18 5.88 -11.08 -3.74
CA MET A 18 7.16 -10.52 -4.16
C MET A 18 7.77 -9.71 -3.03
N ASP A 19 8.98 -10.06 -2.64
CA ASP A 19 9.69 -9.39 -1.55
C ASP A 19 11.20 -9.45 -1.79
N PRO A 20 11.98 -8.42 -1.44
CA PRO A 20 13.43 -8.47 -1.57
C PRO A 20 14.04 -9.59 -0.72
N ASN A 21 13.39 -9.92 0.40
CA ASN A 21 13.82 -10.98 1.31
C ASN A 21 12.84 -12.14 1.32
N PRO A 22 13.30 -13.40 1.37
CA PRO A 22 12.42 -14.55 1.56
C PRO A 22 11.62 -14.45 2.87
N PRO A 23 10.36 -14.92 2.90
CA PRO A 23 9.60 -14.95 4.14
C PRO A 23 10.17 -16.01 5.09
N LYS A 24 9.97 -15.81 6.40
CA LYS A 24 10.36 -16.78 7.44
C LYS A 24 9.65 -18.13 7.27
N SER A 25 8.43 -18.11 6.75
CA SER A 25 7.63 -19.29 6.43
C SER A 25 6.91 -19.10 5.10
N ARG A 26 6.80 -20.18 4.34
CA ARG A 26 6.06 -20.21 3.07
C ARG A 26 4.67 -20.80 3.30
N LEU A 27 3.70 -20.26 2.59
CA LEU A 27 2.33 -20.76 2.57
C LEU A 27 2.13 -21.64 1.33
N ASP A 28 1.36 -22.70 1.49
CA ASP A 28 1.04 -23.60 0.39
C ASP A 28 0.26 -22.87 -0.73
N GLY A 29 0.56 -23.24 -1.96
CA GLY A 29 -0.07 -22.67 -3.16
C GLY A 29 0.30 -21.21 -3.46
N VAL A 30 1.34 -20.67 -2.82
CA VAL A 30 1.85 -19.31 -3.09
C VAL A 30 3.14 -19.40 -3.89
N GLU A 31 3.20 -18.68 -5.00
CA GLU A 31 4.44 -18.44 -5.75
C GLU A 31 5.20 -17.29 -5.10
N TYR A 32 6.52 -17.41 -4.96
CA TYR A 32 7.35 -16.39 -4.31
C TYR A 32 8.48 -15.94 -5.25
N LEU A 33 8.50 -14.64 -5.58
CA LEU A 33 9.59 -13.98 -6.31
C LEU A 33 10.43 -13.21 -5.29
N VAL A 34 11.45 -13.87 -4.74
CA VAL A 34 12.21 -13.37 -3.59
C VAL A 34 13.72 -13.51 -3.77
N GLY A 35 14.49 -12.69 -3.06
CA GLY A 35 15.95 -12.74 -3.11
C GLY A 35 16.48 -12.49 -4.52
N LYS A 36 17.17 -13.47 -5.11
CA LYS A 36 17.71 -13.34 -6.48
C LYS A 36 16.63 -13.27 -7.57
N ASP A 37 15.44 -13.78 -7.28
CA ASP A 37 14.32 -13.81 -8.22
C ASP A 37 13.40 -12.58 -8.04
N PHE A 38 13.67 -11.76 -7.01
CA PHE A 38 12.97 -10.50 -6.81
C PHE A 38 13.41 -9.48 -7.86
N VAL A 39 12.42 -8.91 -8.53
CA VAL A 39 12.56 -7.72 -9.37
C VAL A 39 11.42 -6.77 -9.02
N ASP A 40 11.56 -5.50 -9.41
CA ASP A 40 10.48 -4.54 -9.26
C ASP A 40 9.19 -5.04 -9.94
N PHE A 41 8.03 -4.76 -9.35
CA PHE A 41 6.72 -5.04 -9.93
C PHE A 41 6.63 -4.64 -11.41
N SER A 42 7.19 -3.48 -11.77
CA SER A 42 7.14 -2.97 -13.14
C SER A 42 8.00 -3.74 -14.14
N LYS A 43 8.92 -4.58 -13.65
CA LYS A 43 9.88 -5.32 -14.48
C LYS A 43 9.46 -6.77 -14.70
N VAL A 44 8.38 -7.21 -14.07
CA VAL A 44 7.84 -8.55 -14.27
C VAL A 44 7.05 -8.58 -15.57
N ASP A 45 7.31 -9.59 -16.39
CA ASP A 45 6.46 -9.93 -17.53
C ASP A 45 5.21 -10.67 -17.01
N TRP A 46 4.18 -9.90 -16.69
CA TRP A 46 2.92 -10.42 -16.13
C TRP A 46 2.11 -11.21 -17.15
N GLU A 47 2.16 -10.82 -18.43
CA GLU A 47 1.53 -11.53 -19.53
C GLU A 47 2.12 -12.93 -19.71
N ALA A 48 3.46 -13.06 -19.74
CA ALA A 48 4.13 -14.36 -19.83
C ALA A 48 3.83 -15.28 -18.63
N ARG A 49 3.43 -14.70 -17.49
CA ARG A 49 2.98 -15.42 -16.29
C ARG A 49 1.50 -15.79 -16.32
N GLY A 50 0.78 -15.42 -17.38
CA GLY A 50 -0.66 -15.63 -17.53
C GLY A 50 -1.48 -14.90 -16.48
N ILE A 51 -1.06 -13.68 -16.11
CA ILE A 51 -1.79 -12.83 -15.17
C ILE A 51 -2.68 -11.88 -15.95
N ASP A 52 -3.97 -11.94 -15.64
CA ASP A 52 -5.01 -11.10 -16.24
C ASP A 52 -5.27 -9.88 -15.35
N PRO A 53 -4.98 -8.65 -15.80
CA PRO A 53 -5.24 -7.42 -15.05
C PRO A 53 -6.71 -7.27 -14.63
N ASP A 54 -7.64 -7.73 -15.46
CA ASP A 54 -9.09 -7.68 -15.22
C ASP A 54 -9.55 -8.68 -14.14
N ARG A 55 -8.65 -9.51 -13.62
CA ARG A 55 -8.96 -10.46 -12.55
C ARG A 55 -7.98 -10.39 -11.39
N THR A 56 -7.13 -9.37 -11.39
CA THR A 56 -6.04 -9.24 -10.42
C THR A 56 -6.23 -8.02 -9.54
N VAL A 57 -5.84 -8.16 -8.28
CA VAL A 57 -5.65 -7.03 -7.36
C VAL A 57 -4.17 -7.01 -7.01
N VAL A 58 -3.53 -5.87 -7.21
CA VAL A 58 -2.12 -5.67 -6.87
C VAL A 58 -2.04 -5.19 -5.43
N PHE A 59 -1.33 -5.93 -4.57
CA PHE A 59 -1.08 -5.52 -3.20
C PHE A 59 0.31 -4.91 -3.12
N LEU A 60 0.41 -3.63 -2.74
CA LEU A 60 1.67 -2.90 -2.59
C LEU A 60 1.91 -2.56 -1.13
N ASP A 61 3.18 -2.65 -0.74
CA ASP A 61 3.71 -2.23 0.55
C ASP A 61 4.25 -0.79 0.45
N ASP A 62 4.40 -0.09 1.58
CA ASP A 62 4.75 1.33 1.65
C ASP A 62 6.22 1.65 1.34
N HIS A 63 7.05 0.63 1.06
CA HIS A 63 8.45 0.81 0.67
C HIS A 63 8.68 1.09 -0.83
N GLN A 64 7.63 1.06 -1.64
CA GLN A 64 7.68 1.44 -3.06
C GLN A 64 6.63 2.48 -3.39
N SER A 65 6.90 3.38 -4.34
CA SER A 65 5.90 4.38 -4.73
C SER A 65 4.72 3.72 -5.42
N ALA A 66 3.57 3.68 -4.72
CA ALA A 66 2.30 3.21 -5.27
C ALA A 66 1.86 4.05 -6.47
N TYR A 67 2.01 5.37 -6.38
CA TYR A 67 1.71 6.29 -7.50
C TYR A 67 2.45 5.90 -8.78
N LYS A 68 3.76 5.66 -8.65
CA LYS A 68 4.62 5.31 -9.78
C LYS A 68 4.28 3.93 -10.36
N ARG A 69 4.03 2.92 -9.51
CA ARG A 69 3.65 1.56 -9.95
C ARG A 69 2.25 1.51 -10.53
N ALA A 70 1.36 2.41 -10.16
CA ALA A 70 0.00 2.45 -10.68
C ALA A 70 -0.12 3.20 -12.01
N PHE A 71 0.59 4.32 -12.18
CA PHE A 71 0.36 5.19 -13.33
C PHE A 71 1.50 5.27 -14.35
N LEU A 72 2.75 5.13 -13.91
CA LEU A 72 3.91 5.42 -14.75
C LEU A 72 4.66 4.16 -15.17
N GLN A 73 4.63 3.14 -14.33
CA GLN A 73 5.37 1.89 -14.52
C GLN A 73 4.43 0.68 -14.57
N ASN A 74 3.22 0.91 -15.09
CA ASN A 74 2.14 -0.06 -15.14
C ASN A 74 1.80 -0.45 -16.59
N GLU A 75 2.78 -1.00 -17.29
CA GLU A 75 2.64 -1.34 -18.72
C GLU A 75 1.51 -2.37 -18.96
N HIS A 76 1.27 -3.22 -17.96
CA HIS A 76 0.24 -4.26 -17.98
C HIS A 76 -1.15 -3.76 -17.55
N ARG A 77 -1.30 -2.45 -17.29
CA ARG A 77 -2.60 -1.79 -17.06
C ARG A 77 -3.43 -2.36 -15.89
N PHE A 78 -2.78 -2.81 -14.82
CA PHE A 78 -3.49 -3.15 -13.59
C PHE A 78 -4.21 -1.93 -13.04
N TYR A 79 -5.45 -2.09 -12.58
CA TYR A 79 -6.25 -0.92 -12.17
C TYR A 79 -6.89 -1.07 -10.80
N ARG A 80 -6.66 -2.19 -10.12
CA ARG A 80 -7.12 -2.46 -8.75
C ARG A 80 -5.93 -2.67 -7.83
N PHE A 81 -5.81 -1.80 -6.83
CA PHE A 81 -4.70 -1.79 -5.90
C PHE A 81 -5.20 -1.87 -4.46
N LEU A 82 -4.52 -2.67 -3.65
CA LEU A 82 -4.53 -2.59 -2.20
C LEU A 82 -3.18 -2.06 -1.75
N ILE A 83 -3.16 -0.99 -0.96
CA ILE A 83 -1.92 -0.41 -0.45
C ILE A 83 -1.89 -0.61 1.06
N ASP A 84 -0.89 -1.33 1.55
CA ASP A 84 -0.47 -1.32 2.95
C ASP A 84 0.31 -0.04 3.20
N ASP A 85 -0.35 0.95 3.79
CA ASP A 85 0.26 2.23 4.13
C ASP A 85 -0.09 2.56 5.58
N ASN A 86 0.88 2.30 6.45
CA ASN A 86 0.77 2.51 7.88
C ASN A 86 1.16 3.94 8.31
N TYR A 87 1.59 4.80 7.38
CA TYR A 87 2.07 6.13 7.72
C TYR A 87 0.96 7.19 7.73
N GLY A 88 1.23 8.29 8.42
CA GLY A 88 0.43 9.50 8.30
C GLY A 88 0.59 10.14 6.92
N TYR A 89 -0.21 11.17 6.64
CA TYR A 89 -0.08 11.94 5.41
C TYR A 89 1.30 12.58 5.29
N LEU A 90 1.96 12.40 4.15
CA LEU A 90 3.33 12.89 3.87
C LEU A 90 4.40 12.31 4.80
N GLU A 91 4.05 11.27 5.56
CA GLU A 91 4.96 10.48 6.36
C GLU A 91 5.21 9.16 5.61
N GLY A 92 6.32 8.49 5.92
CA GLY A 92 6.66 7.20 5.34
C GLY A 92 7.73 7.22 4.27
N ASP A 93 8.07 6.01 3.83
CA ASP A 93 9.25 5.74 3.02
C ASP A 93 8.99 5.78 1.51
N ALA A 94 7.75 5.96 1.06
CA ALA A 94 7.44 6.14 -0.35
C ALA A 94 6.10 6.86 -0.57
N MET A 95 5.86 7.31 -1.81
CA MET A 95 4.62 8.01 -2.14
C MET A 95 3.45 7.04 -2.35
N SER A 96 2.65 6.86 -1.31
CA SER A 96 1.35 6.18 -1.32
C SER A 96 0.23 7.05 -1.92
N PHE A 97 -0.94 6.46 -2.23
CA PHE A 97 -2.10 7.24 -2.66
C PHE A 97 -2.63 8.17 -1.57
N LYS A 98 -2.55 7.77 -0.30
CA LYS A 98 -2.90 8.62 0.85
C LYS A 98 -2.00 9.86 0.88
N SER A 99 -0.69 9.68 0.71
CA SER A 99 0.25 10.78 0.59
C SER A 99 -0.06 11.70 -0.59
N VAL A 100 -0.37 11.15 -1.77
CA VAL A 100 -0.76 11.94 -2.96
C VAL A 100 -2.05 12.73 -2.72
N CYS A 101 -3.00 12.21 -1.95
CA CYS A 101 -4.24 12.92 -1.65
C CYS A 101 -4.08 14.10 -0.67
N GLU A 102 -2.90 14.31 -0.09
CA GLU A 102 -2.65 15.44 0.81
C GLU A 102 -2.62 16.78 0.08
N VAL A 103 -3.42 17.74 0.52
CA VAL A 103 -3.55 19.07 -0.11
C VAL A 103 -3.50 20.26 0.86
N GLU A 104 -3.54 20.01 2.16
CA GLU A 104 -3.68 21.03 3.20
C GLU A 104 -2.38 21.26 3.98
N ARG A 105 -1.49 20.27 4.05
CA ARG A 105 -0.33 20.22 4.95
C ARG A 105 1.01 20.48 4.24
N GLU A 106 1.10 21.52 3.42
CA GLU A 106 2.35 21.92 2.74
C GLU A 106 3.53 22.09 3.71
N SER A 107 3.29 22.58 4.93
CA SER A 107 4.33 22.77 5.96
C SER A 107 5.00 21.48 6.42
N LEU A 108 4.40 20.31 6.16
CA LEU A 108 4.99 19.00 6.43
C LEU A 108 5.74 18.43 5.23
N TRP A 109 5.68 19.08 4.08
CA TRP A 109 6.35 18.62 2.86
C TRP A 109 7.87 18.69 2.99
N THR A 110 8.53 17.54 2.87
CA THR A 110 9.99 17.44 3.04
C THR A 110 10.78 17.83 1.78
N GLY A 111 10.10 18.05 0.66
CA GLY A 111 10.74 18.34 -0.63
C GLY A 111 11.30 17.10 -1.35
N LYS A 112 11.05 15.90 -0.81
CA LYS A 112 11.66 14.66 -1.26
C LYS A 112 10.64 13.53 -1.35
N VAL A 113 10.86 12.66 -2.32
CA VAL A 113 10.11 11.41 -2.48
C VAL A 113 11.09 10.26 -2.51
N LEU A 114 10.74 9.20 -1.80
CA LEU A 114 11.52 7.99 -1.70
C LEU A 114 10.88 6.88 -2.54
N ASP A 115 11.72 5.97 -3.04
CA ASP A 115 11.31 4.82 -3.85
C ASP A 115 12.34 3.67 -3.74
N ASP A 116 11.98 2.48 -4.21
CA ASP A 116 12.84 1.27 -4.20
C ASP A 116 13.46 0.99 -2.82
N PHE A 117 12.62 0.85 -1.79
CA PHE A 117 13.05 0.56 -0.41
C PHE A 117 14.03 1.61 0.13
N GLY A 118 13.76 2.88 -0.18
CA GLY A 118 14.57 4.03 0.22
C GLY A 118 15.92 4.16 -0.52
N ARG A 119 16.18 3.33 -1.53
CA ARG A 119 17.42 3.42 -2.34
C ARG A 119 17.41 4.58 -3.31
N ILE A 120 16.22 5.02 -3.71
CA ILE A 120 16.02 6.18 -4.56
C ILE A 120 15.43 7.28 -3.70
N GLU A 121 16.06 8.45 -3.74
CA GLU A 121 15.55 9.70 -3.21
C GLU A 121 15.57 10.72 -4.34
N ALA A 122 14.41 11.32 -4.63
CA ALA A 122 14.29 12.31 -5.68
C ALA A 122 13.64 13.60 -5.14
N PRO A 123 14.10 14.79 -5.55
CA PRO A 123 13.48 16.03 -5.14
C PRO A 123 12.13 16.21 -5.83
N MET A 124 11.12 16.63 -5.09
CA MET A 124 9.83 17.03 -5.66
C MET A 124 9.29 18.26 -4.94
N THR A 125 8.91 19.28 -5.70
CA THR A 125 8.33 20.51 -5.14
C THR A 125 6.87 20.29 -4.73
N TRP A 126 6.37 21.11 -3.81
CA TRP A 126 4.94 21.08 -3.46
C TRP A 126 4.04 21.36 -4.66
N THR A 127 4.44 22.29 -5.55
CA THR A 127 3.71 22.51 -6.81
C THR A 127 3.62 21.24 -7.64
N LYS A 128 4.71 20.48 -7.74
CA LYS A 128 4.72 19.21 -8.48
C LYS A 128 3.85 18.15 -7.80
N HIS A 129 3.88 18.08 -6.47
CA HIS A 129 2.95 17.26 -5.68
C HIS A 129 1.49 17.58 -6.03
N MET A 130 1.14 18.87 -6.09
CA MET A 130 -0.23 19.31 -6.44
C MET A 130 -0.63 18.96 -7.88
N GLU A 131 0.30 18.86 -8.82
CA GLU A 131 0.02 18.29 -10.15
C GLU A 131 -0.36 16.81 -10.06
N GLN A 132 0.33 16.03 -9.22
CA GLN A 132 0.01 14.62 -9.00
C GLN A 132 -1.34 14.43 -8.30
N VAL A 133 -1.67 15.29 -7.32
CA VAL A 133 -3.00 15.36 -6.70
C VAL A 133 -4.08 15.56 -7.76
N ALA A 134 -3.91 16.56 -8.62
CA ALA A 134 -4.90 16.92 -9.62
C ALA A 134 -5.12 15.77 -10.63
N PHE A 135 -4.04 15.11 -11.05
CA PHE A 135 -4.12 13.93 -11.88
C PHE A 135 -4.82 12.77 -11.18
N LEU A 136 -4.41 12.45 -9.94
CA LEU A 136 -4.98 11.35 -9.17
C LEU A 136 -6.50 11.52 -9.02
N LYS A 137 -6.97 12.73 -8.68
CA LYS A 137 -8.41 13.02 -8.55
C LYS A 137 -9.19 12.77 -9.84
N LYS A 138 -8.58 12.97 -11.01
CA LYS A 138 -9.20 12.64 -12.31
C LYS A 138 -9.16 11.13 -12.59
N ALA A 139 -8.10 10.47 -12.16
CA ALA A 139 -7.85 9.06 -12.44
C ALA A 139 -8.61 8.10 -11.52
N LEU A 140 -8.96 8.52 -10.30
CA LEU A 140 -9.63 7.66 -9.32
C LEU A 140 -11.07 7.36 -9.74
N VAL A 141 -11.39 6.07 -9.80
CA VAL A 141 -12.76 5.55 -9.91
C VAL A 141 -13.30 5.25 -8.51
N THR A 142 -12.49 4.58 -7.70
CA THR A 142 -12.84 4.19 -6.33
C THR A 142 -11.66 4.46 -5.42
N TYR A 143 -11.91 5.07 -4.25
CA TYR A 143 -10.95 5.20 -3.17
C TYR A 143 -11.65 4.86 -1.86
N TYR A 144 -11.11 3.91 -1.12
CA TYR A 144 -11.66 3.48 0.16
C TYR A 144 -10.55 3.11 1.13
N GLU A 145 -10.55 3.66 2.33
CA GLU A 145 -9.65 3.23 3.40
C GLU A 145 -10.38 2.27 4.33
N PHE A 146 -9.79 1.11 4.59
CA PHE A 146 -10.32 0.17 5.56
C PHE A 146 -10.22 0.76 6.97
N PRO A 147 -11.18 0.43 7.87
CA PRO A 147 -11.14 0.91 9.24
C PRO A 147 -9.80 0.56 9.88
N PRO A 148 -9.21 1.49 10.65
CA PRO A 148 -8.12 1.11 11.53
C PRO A 148 -8.61 0.02 12.49
N THR A 149 -7.78 -0.99 12.72
CA THR A 149 -8.15 -2.06 13.66
C THR A 149 -8.30 -1.52 15.09
N ALA A 150 -7.49 -0.51 15.44
CA ALA A 150 -7.39 0.07 16.77
C ALA A 150 -7.56 1.60 16.74
N SER A 151 -8.08 2.18 17.83
CA SER A 151 -8.09 3.64 18.01
C SER A 151 -6.68 4.23 18.11
N SER A 152 -6.53 5.53 17.82
CA SER A 152 -5.25 6.27 17.87
C SER A 152 -4.55 6.21 19.24
N GLU A 153 -5.27 5.89 20.32
CA GLU A 153 -4.71 5.73 21.67
C GLU A 153 -4.05 4.35 21.87
N LEU A 154 -4.43 3.36 21.06
CA LEU A 154 -3.99 1.97 21.13
C LEU A 154 -2.95 1.62 20.07
N THR A 155 -2.66 2.56 19.17
CA THR A 155 -1.81 2.39 17.98
C THR A 155 -0.74 3.48 17.88
N ARG A 156 0.30 3.23 17.08
CA ARG A 156 1.24 4.26 16.64
C ARG A 156 0.65 5.17 15.54
N GLN A 157 -0.42 4.73 14.88
CA GLN A 157 -1.09 5.51 13.84
C GLN A 157 -1.93 6.62 14.46
N LYS A 158 -1.32 7.80 14.59
CA LYS A 158 -1.97 8.97 15.20
C LYS A 158 -2.77 9.82 14.20
N ARG A 159 -2.72 9.47 12.91
CA ARG A 159 -3.25 10.31 11.83
C ARG A 159 -3.99 9.50 10.78
N TYR A 160 -5.31 9.65 10.77
CA TYR A 160 -6.18 9.20 9.68
C TYR A 160 -7.13 10.34 9.29
N ASP A 161 -7.65 10.32 8.07
CA ASP A 161 -8.65 11.30 7.65
C ASP A 161 -10.05 10.71 7.82
N PRO A 162 -10.87 11.24 8.76
CA PRO A 162 -12.21 10.72 9.00
C PRO A 162 -13.14 10.83 7.78
N ARG A 163 -12.77 11.59 6.74
CA ARG A 163 -13.51 11.68 5.47
C ARG A 163 -13.41 10.39 4.64
N TYR A 164 -12.32 9.64 4.77
CA TYR A 164 -11.99 8.50 3.90
C TYR A 164 -11.87 7.17 4.64
N THR A 165 -11.98 7.19 5.96
CA THR A 165 -11.91 6.00 6.81
C THR A 165 -13.15 5.86 7.70
N SER A 166 -13.31 4.66 8.26
CA SER A 166 -14.38 4.36 9.21
C SER A 166 -13.87 4.37 10.65
N ALA A 167 -14.78 4.36 11.63
CA ALA A 167 -14.41 4.34 13.04
C ALA A 167 -13.59 3.07 13.37
N PRO A 168 -12.63 3.16 14.32
CA PRO A 168 -11.85 2.00 14.73
C PRO A 168 -12.75 0.88 15.25
N ILE A 169 -12.39 -0.36 14.92
CA ILE A 169 -13.13 -1.55 15.38
C ILE A 169 -12.95 -1.75 16.88
N VAL A 170 -11.74 -1.47 17.39
CA VAL A 170 -11.41 -1.64 18.81
C VAL A 170 -10.99 -0.31 19.42
N THR A 171 -11.67 0.06 20.51
CA THR A 171 -11.41 1.26 21.30
C THR A 171 -11.07 0.97 22.76
N ASP A 172 -11.19 -0.29 23.20
CA ASP A 172 -10.93 -0.73 24.58
C ASP A 172 -9.60 -1.52 24.67
N PRO A 173 -8.64 -1.10 25.51
CA PRO A 173 -7.42 -1.86 25.78
C PRO A 173 -7.70 -3.31 26.27
N GLY A 174 -8.73 -3.53 27.09
CA GLY A 174 -9.04 -4.84 27.67
C GLY A 174 -9.41 -5.88 26.61
N PHE A 175 -10.17 -5.46 25.60
CA PHE A 175 -10.48 -6.30 24.43
C PHE A 175 -9.21 -6.79 23.72
N PHE A 176 -8.20 -5.92 23.55
CA PHE A 176 -6.93 -6.31 22.92
C PHE A 176 -6.19 -7.37 23.74
N GLU A 177 -6.06 -7.14 25.05
CA GLU A 177 -5.37 -8.05 25.96
C GLU A 177 -6.03 -9.43 26.00
N GLU A 178 -7.35 -9.50 25.99
CA GLU A 178 -8.10 -10.76 26.07
C GLU A 178 -8.18 -11.51 24.73
N HIS A 179 -8.47 -10.78 23.64
CA HIS A 179 -8.88 -11.39 22.37
C HIS A 179 -7.81 -11.35 21.29
N LEU A 180 -6.93 -10.35 21.32
CA LEU A 180 -5.93 -10.14 20.27
C LEU A 180 -4.52 -10.56 20.69
N ALA A 181 -4.22 -10.63 21.99
CA ALA A 181 -2.96 -11.15 22.52
C ALA A 181 -2.65 -12.60 22.10
N LYS A 182 -3.65 -13.39 21.72
CA LYS A 182 -3.45 -14.77 21.21
C LYS A 182 -2.89 -14.83 19.79
N TYR A 183 -3.17 -13.84 18.94
CA TYR A 183 -2.55 -13.70 17.61
C TYR A 183 -1.09 -13.21 17.71
N ASN A 184 -0.70 -12.76 18.91
CA ASN A 184 0.56 -12.14 19.28
C ASN A 184 1.67 -13.16 19.66
N ARG A 185 1.34 -14.47 19.84
CA ARG A 185 2.38 -15.47 20.14
C ARG A 185 3.38 -15.68 19.01
N TRP A 186 3.05 -15.24 17.79
CA TRP A 186 3.88 -15.43 16.61
C TRP A 186 4.57 -14.15 16.13
N HIS A 187 4.04 -12.95 16.42
CA HIS A 187 4.58 -11.67 15.93
C HIS A 187 4.37 -10.56 16.97
N ASN A 188 5.42 -9.73 17.14
CA ASN A 188 5.52 -8.62 18.06
C ASN A 188 4.23 -7.80 18.18
N TRP A 189 3.84 -7.48 19.41
CA TRP A 189 2.77 -6.55 19.81
C TRP A 189 2.65 -5.27 18.95
N GLY A 190 3.77 -4.84 18.34
CA GLY A 190 3.82 -3.73 17.40
C GLY A 190 2.92 -3.94 16.19
N GLU A 191 3.02 -5.03 15.44
CA GLU A 191 2.52 -5.02 14.05
C GLU A 191 0.99 -4.90 13.92
N LEU A 192 0.23 -5.68 14.69
CA LEU A 192 -1.25 -5.63 14.65
C LEU A 192 -1.83 -4.33 15.17
N THR A 193 -1.18 -3.73 16.17
CA THR A 193 -1.63 -2.46 16.74
C THR A 193 -1.09 -1.27 15.96
N SER A 194 -0.03 -1.40 15.17
CA SER A 194 0.69 -0.27 14.56
C SER A 194 0.55 -0.17 13.03
N TYR A 195 0.08 -1.22 12.33
CA TYR A 195 0.26 -1.31 10.86
C TYR A 195 -1.00 -1.54 10.03
N PHE A 196 -2.17 -1.85 10.59
CA PHE A 196 -3.31 -2.23 9.75
C PHE A 196 -4.15 -1.03 9.31
N HIS A 197 -3.65 -0.33 8.29
CA HIS A 197 -4.41 0.61 7.48
C HIS A 197 -4.19 0.30 5.99
N PHE A 198 -5.22 -0.28 5.36
CA PHE A 198 -5.21 -0.54 3.93
C PHE A 198 -6.02 0.53 3.21
N SER A 199 -5.57 0.94 2.03
CA SER A 199 -6.44 1.61 1.06
C SER A 199 -6.70 0.69 -0.13
N TYR A 200 -7.96 0.62 -0.54
CA TYR A 200 -8.37 0.07 -1.82
C TYR A 200 -8.53 1.21 -2.82
N VAL A 201 -7.91 1.04 -3.99
CA VAL A 201 -7.90 2.04 -5.04
C VAL A 201 -8.23 1.38 -6.38
N GLU A 202 -9.24 1.93 -7.05
CA GLU A 202 -9.48 1.68 -8.47
C GLU A 202 -9.16 2.92 -9.28
N ILE A 203 -8.38 2.74 -10.34
CA ILE A 203 -8.05 3.81 -11.28
C ILE A 203 -8.72 3.54 -12.62
N ASP A 204 -9.01 4.59 -13.38
CA ASP A 204 -9.44 4.48 -14.76
C ASP A 204 -8.28 3.93 -15.59
N PRO A 205 -8.38 2.71 -16.16
CA PRO A 205 -7.29 2.16 -16.94
C PRO A 205 -6.99 3.01 -18.18
N ALA A 206 -7.90 3.86 -18.66
CA ALA A 206 -7.66 4.74 -19.82
C ALA A 206 -6.56 5.77 -19.57
N VAL A 207 -6.36 6.20 -18.31
CA VAL A 207 -5.39 7.26 -17.96
C VAL A 207 -3.99 6.73 -17.63
N ILE A 208 -3.78 5.41 -17.63
CA ILE A 208 -2.48 4.80 -17.33
C ILE A 208 -1.47 5.21 -18.42
N GLY A 209 -0.33 5.76 -18.00
CA GLY A 209 0.68 6.36 -18.88
C GLY A 209 0.47 7.84 -19.19
N GLU A 210 -0.65 8.45 -18.76
CA GLU A 210 -0.92 9.89 -18.92
C GLU A 210 -0.50 10.74 -17.70
N ALA A 211 -0.01 10.09 -16.63
CA ALA A 211 0.38 10.78 -15.41
C ALA A 211 1.50 11.80 -15.64
N PRO A 212 1.49 12.95 -14.93
CA PRO A 212 2.60 13.89 -14.94
C PRO A 212 3.90 13.19 -14.57
N SER A 213 5.01 13.64 -15.16
CA SER A 213 6.34 13.13 -14.87
C SER A 213 6.59 13.03 -13.36
N PHE A 214 7.07 11.88 -12.90
CA PHE A 214 7.45 11.65 -11.52
C PHE A 214 8.97 11.50 -11.43
N PRO A 215 9.61 12.21 -10.48
CA PRO A 215 11.06 12.23 -10.37
C PRO A 215 11.66 10.90 -9.86
#